data_AF-A0A0L6X386-F1
#
_entry.id   AF-A0A0L6X386-F1
#
_cell.length_a   1.000
_cell.length_b   1.000
_cell.length_c   1.000
_cell.angle_alpha   90.00
_cell.angle_beta   90.00
_cell.angle_gamma   90.00
#
_symmetry.space_group_name_H-M   'P 1'
#
loop_
_entity.id
_entity.type
_entity.pdbx_description
1 polymer ?
#
loop_
_entity_poly.entity_id
_entity_poly.type
_entity_poly.pdbx_seq_one_letter_code
_entity_poly.pdbx_strand_id
1 'polypeptide(L)'
;MSHPAAPTNLNKLKYFQFDKVINEDPLTHSLTLLGTFPSPDEVQDRVTAIVRVEKTALDAGTAEHLFAADGLVRRVALEESTDIYTWLFGWLGEERERDIKINIVCPATEVHICKYTRQNIVMVRETPDLYGSIVKPYITAFPKSRTQWVENILLGLSEQDKILFSSPDFVILPDMKWDLKTISSLYLVALVQDRGIRSLRDLRKQHIPLLKAIRSEGERVVEEKWALGKGAVRMYIHYQPSYYHFHVHIVNANQVGMVGMAVGQAHLLDNVISLLEIESENGPATFERIVLTYGLGDQHGLFEAMQAASA
;
A
#
# COMPACT_ATOMS: atom_id res chain seq x y z
N MET A 1 0.35 -19.25 -6.47
CA MET A 1 1.67 -19.75 -6.02
C MET A 1 2.73 -18.69 -6.30
N SER A 2 3.72 -18.51 -5.43
CA SER A 2 4.83 -17.56 -5.64
C SER A 2 5.78 -18.05 -6.73
N HIS A 3 6.52 -17.13 -7.37
CA HIS A 3 7.55 -17.50 -8.35
C HIS A 3 8.63 -18.39 -7.71
N PRO A 4 9.14 -19.44 -8.37
CA PRO A 4 10.10 -20.38 -7.76
C PRO A 4 11.40 -19.72 -7.26
N ALA A 5 11.82 -18.64 -7.93
CA ALA A 5 12.97 -17.84 -7.54
C ALA A 5 12.75 -17.00 -6.27
N ALA A 6 11.50 -16.74 -5.90
CA ALA A 6 11.20 -15.94 -4.71
C ALA A 6 11.61 -16.73 -3.44
N PRO A 7 12.43 -16.15 -2.55
CA PRO A 7 12.89 -16.85 -1.36
C PRO A 7 11.75 -16.97 -0.35
N THR A 8 11.64 -18.14 0.28
CA THR A 8 10.63 -18.46 1.30
C THR A 8 11.23 -18.79 2.67
N ASN A 9 12.56 -18.73 2.80
CA ASN A 9 13.29 -19.00 4.05
C ASN A 9 14.65 -18.28 4.04
N LEU A 10 15.31 -18.26 5.21
CA LEU A 10 16.60 -17.59 5.40
C LEU A 10 17.71 -18.13 4.49
N ASN A 11 17.77 -19.44 4.27
CA ASN A 11 18.79 -20.04 3.42
C ASN A 11 18.66 -19.56 1.96
N LYS A 12 17.43 -19.45 1.46
CA LYS A 12 17.20 -18.88 0.12
C LYS A 12 17.51 -17.38 0.07
N LEU A 13 17.20 -16.64 1.14
CA LEU A 13 17.46 -15.20 1.23
C LEU A 13 18.97 -14.88 1.15
N LYS A 14 19.83 -15.74 1.70
CA LYS A 14 21.30 -15.60 1.63
C LYS A 14 21.87 -15.60 0.21
N TYR A 15 21.13 -16.12 -0.77
CA TYR A 15 21.54 -16.06 -2.18
C TYR A 15 21.26 -14.71 -2.85
N PHE A 16 20.67 -13.74 -2.13
CA PHE A 16 20.50 -12.39 -2.64
C PHE A 16 21.87 -11.77 -2.93
N GLN A 17 22.08 -11.40 -4.18
CA GLN A 17 23.26 -10.64 -4.58
C GLN A 17 22.83 -9.18 -4.69
N PHE A 18 23.29 -8.38 -3.74
CA PHE A 18 23.06 -6.94 -3.70
C PHE A 18 23.72 -6.25 -4.90
N ASP A 19 23.01 -5.29 -5.49
CA ASP A 19 23.52 -4.38 -6.51
C ASP A 19 23.63 -2.95 -5.94
N LYS A 20 22.50 -2.35 -5.56
CA LYS A 20 22.46 -0.98 -5.02
C LYS A 20 21.26 -0.72 -4.11
N VAL A 21 21.37 0.32 -3.28
CA VAL A 21 20.22 0.89 -2.56
C VAL A 21 19.46 1.79 -3.53
N ILE A 22 18.15 1.55 -3.67
CA ILE A 22 17.29 2.34 -4.56
C ILE A 22 16.39 3.31 -3.80
N ASN A 23 16.15 3.06 -2.50
CA ASN A 23 15.46 4.00 -1.63
C ASN A 23 15.84 3.81 -0.16
N GLU A 24 15.86 4.92 0.57
CA GLU A 24 16.05 5.01 2.01
C GLU A 24 14.99 5.97 2.56
N ASP A 25 14.19 5.47 3.50
CA ASP A 25 13.16 6.25 4.17
C ASP A 25 13.40 6.23 5.69
N PRO A 26 14.01 7.31 6.23
CA PRO A 26 14.24 7.44 7.67
C PRO A 26 12.95 7.53 8.48
N LEU A 27 11.86 8.06 7.93
CA LEU A 27 10.59 8.21 8.66
C LEU A 27 9.96 6.85 8.93
N THR A 28 9.94 5.97 7.93
CA THR A 28 9.41 4.61 8.10
C THR A 28 10.47 3.61 8.55
N HIS A 29 11.69 4.05 8.84
CA HIS A 29 12.85 3.19 9.13
C HIS A 29 13.01 2.03 8.12
N SER A 30 12.96 2.34 6.82
CA SER A 30 13.00 1.33 5.77
C SER A 30 14.09 1.56 4.73
N LEU A 31 14.62 0.46 4.21
CA LEU A 31 15.59 0.41 3.12
C LEU A 31 15.06 -0.46 1.99
N THR A 32 15.25 -0.01 0.76
CA THR A 32 14.88 -0.78 -0.42
C THR A 32 16.10 -1.03 -1.29
N LEU A 33 16.36 -2.31 -1.54
CA LEU A 33 17.56 -2.82 -2.19
C LEU A 33 17.20 -3.42 -3.54
N LEU A 34 17.99 -3.10 -4.55
CA LEU A 34 17.98 -3.79 -5.83
C LEU A 34 19.09 -4.84 -5.83
N GLY A 35 18.79 -5.99 -6.42
CA GLY A 35 19.75 -7.05 -6.61
C GLY A 35 19.14 -8.19 -7.41
N THR A 36 19.64 -9.41 -7.18
CA THR A 36 19.19 -10.59 -7.92
C THR A 36 19.14 -11.84 -7.06
N PHE A 37 18.33 -12.82 -7.45
CA PHE A 37 18.32 -14.21 -6.93
C PHE A 37 18.69 -15.20 -8.06
N PRO A 38 19.18 -16.42 -7.74
CA PRO A 38 19.40 -17.46 -8.73
C PRO A 38 18.12 -17.79 -9.52
N SER A 39 18.27 -17.99 -10.84
CA SER A 39 17.19 -18.45 -11.70
C SER A 39 16.87 -19.92 -11.41
N PRO A 40 15.58 -20.33 -11.42
CA PRO A 40 15.20 -21.73 -11.25
C PRO A 40 15.48 -22.57 -12.50
N ASP A 41 15.59 -21.93 -13.67
CA ASP A 41 15.64 -22.59 -14.97
C ASP A 41 17.09 -22.81 -15.46
N GLU A 42 18.02 -21.92 -15.10
CA GLU A 42 19.43 -22.00 -15.51
C GLU A 42 20.38 -21.74 -14.33
N VAL A 43 21.35 -22.63 -14.13
CA VAL A 43 22.25 -22.66 -12.95
C VAL A 43 23.12 -21.39 -12.82
N GLN A 44 23.42 -20.72 -13.94
CA GLN A 44 24.24 -19.50 -13.96
C GLN A 44 23.43 -18.22 -14.12
N ASP A 45 22.14 -18.31 -14.42
CA ASP A 45 21.30 -17.14 -14.64
C ASP A 45 20.73 -16.62 -13.32
N ARG A 46 20.41 -15.33 -13.30
CA ARG A 46 19.90 -14.65 -12.11
C ARG A 46 18.74 -13.75 -12.48
N VAL A 47 17.69 -13.80 -11.68
CA VAL A 47 16.52 -12.94 -11.87
C VAL A 47 16.60 -11.71 -10.98
N THR A 48 16.26 -10.56 -11.55
CA THR A 48 16.19 -9.28 -10.83
C THR A 48 15.17 -9.34 -9.70
N ALA A 49 15.51 -8.76 -8.55
CA ALA A 49 14.65 -8.73 -7.39
C ALA A 49 14.81 -7.43 -6.60
N ILE A 50 13.72 -7.02 -5.96
CA ILE A 50 13.70 -5.90 -5.02
C ILE A 50 13.44 -6.48 -3.64
N VAL A 51 14.28 -6.12 -2.67
CA VAL A 51 14.14 -6.50 -1.26
C VAL A 51 13.95 -5.23 -0.45
N ARG A 52 12.78 -5.09 0.18
CA ARG A 52 12.49 -3.99 1.09
C ARG A 52 12.49 -4.48 2.52
N VAL A 53 13.33 -3.88 3.36
CA VAL A 53 13.46 -4.17 4.79
C VAL A 53 12.91 -2.99 5.58
N GLU A 54 12.04 -3.24 6.54
CA GLU A 54 11.41 -2.23 7.38
C GLU A 54 11.41 -2.69 8.84
N LYS A 55 11.69 -1.80 9.79
CA LYS A 55 11.53 -2.11 11.22
C LYS A 55 10.05 -2.33 11.54
N THR A 56 9.74 -3.36 12.32
CA THR A 56 8.38 -3.56 12.83
C THR A 56 8.06 -2.54 13.93
N ALA A 57 6.78 -2.20 14.05
CA ALA A 57 6.30 -1.34 15.13
C ALA A 57 6.54 -1.97 16.51
N LEU A 58 6.60 -1.11 17.53
CA LEU A 58 6.54 -1.55 18.92
C LEU A 58 5.09 -1.82 19.29
N ASP A 59 4.82 -3.03 19.77
CA ASP A 59 3.49 -3.43 20.18
C ASP A 59 3.20 -2.88 21.58
N ALA A 60 2.19 -2.01 21.70
CA ALA A 60 1.76 -1.44 22.97
C ALA A 60 1.31 -2.52 23.97
N GLY A 61 0.85 -3.68 23.50
CA GLY A 61 0.51 -4.81 24.36
C GLY A 61 1.71 -5.39 25.13
N THR A 62 2.93 -5.08 24.70
CA THR A 62 4.17 -5.54 25.35
C THR A 62 4.81 -4.49 26.27
N ALA A 63 4.13 -3.36 26.51
CA ALA A 63 4.71 -2.21 27.22
C ALA A 63 5.22 -2.56 28.63
N GLU A 64 4.46 -3.35 29.40
CA GLU A 64 4.83 -3.76 30.76
C GLU A 64 6.10 -4.63 30.78
N HIS A 65 6.37 -5.35 29.69
CA HIS A 65 7.51 -6.23 29.54
C HIS A 65 8.72 -5.55 28.88
N LEU A 66 8.65 -4.28 28.47
CA LEU A 66 9.77 -3.62 27.77
C LEU A 66 11.03 -3.55 28.65
N PHE A 67 10.86 -3.20 29.93
CA PHE A 67 11.95 -2.95 30.88
C PHE A 67 11.94 -3.86 32.12
N ALA A 68 11.13 -4.93 32.09
CA ALA A 68 11.15 -5.95 33.13
C ALA A 68 12.53 -6.63 33.22
N ALA A 69 12.82 -7.33 34.31
CA ALA A 69 14.12 -8.02 34.49
C ALA A 69 14.41 -9.05 33.38
N ASP A 70 13.36 -9.72 32.90
CA ASP A 70 13.34 -10.63 31.75
C ASP A 70 12.80 -9.95 30.48
N GLY A 71 12.72 -8.62 30.46
CA GLY A 71 12.04 -7.84 29.44
C GLY A 71 12.71 -7.76 28.06
N LEU A 72 12.04 -7.07 27.14
CA LEU A 72 12.43 -6.99 25.74
C LEU A 72 13.71 -6.19 25.50
N VAL A 73 13.95 -5.11 26.24
CA VAL A 73 15.17 -4.30 26.10
C VAL A 73 16.29 -4.95 26.91
N ARG A 74 17.32 -5.45 26.23
CA ARG A 74 18.44 -6.18 26.86
C ARG A 74 19.70 -5.35 27.06
N ARG A 75 19.87 -4.27 26.29
CA ARG A 75 21.02 -3.37 26.41
C ARG A 75 20.59 -1.94 26.16
N VAL A 76 21.20 -1.01 26.89
CA VAL A 76 21.07 0.43 26.65
C VAL A 76 22.45 1.10 26.64
N ALA A 77 22.58 2.18 25.89
CA ALA A 77 23.73 3.07 25.89
C ALA A 77 23.22 4.49 26.05
N LEU A 78 23.69 5.19 27.07
CA LEU A 78 23.38 6.61 27.27
C LEU A 78 24.03 7.41 26.14
N GLU A 79 23.23 8.24 25.47
CA GLU A 79 23.74 9.21 24.51
C GLU A 79 24.04 10.51 25.25
N GLU A 80 23.01 11.16 25.80
CA GLU A 80 23.15 12.36 26.63
C GLU A 80 22.03 12.45 27.69
N SER A 81 22.25 13.31 28.69
CA SER A 81 21.29 13.60 29.76
C SER A 81 21.46 15.06 30.22
N THR A 82 20.35 15.80 30.30
CA THR A 82 20.32 17.20 30.76
C THR A 82 18.99 17.51 31.44
N ASP A 83 19.06 18.11 32.64
CA ASP A 83 17.88 18.43 33.47
C ASP A 83 16.93 17.24 33.62
N ILE A 84 15.73 17.30 33.04
CA ILE A 84 14.72 16.22 33.04
C ILE A 84 14.70 15.38 31.76
N TYR A 85 15.60 15.64 30.81
CA TYR A 85 15.65 14.97 29.51
C TYR A 85 16.82 14.00 29.45
N THR A 86 16.56 12.75 29.08
CA THR A 86 17.59 11.73 28.86
C THR A 86 17.21 10.92 27.64
N TRP A 87 18.16 10.68 26.73
CA TRP A 87 17.96 9.80 25.60
C TRP A 87 19.07 8.76 25.53
N LEU A 88 18.64 7.53 25.27
CA LEU A 88 19.49 6.35 25.20
C LEU A 88 19.21 5.63 23.89
N PHE A 89 20.21 4.92 23.40
CA PHE A 89 20.00 3.88 22.40
C PHE A 89 19.75 2.55 23.09
N GLY A 90 18.68 1.85 22.69
CA GLY A 90 18.29 0.54 23.22
C GLY A 90 18.44 -0.56 22.17
N TRP A 91 18.75 -1.77 22.63
CA TRP A 91 18.76 -2.99 21.82
C TRP A 91 17.81 -4.01 22.42
N LEU A 92 16.99 -4.59 21.54
CA LEU A 92 16.03 -5.62 21.87
C LEU A 92 16.72 -6.98 21.99
N GLY A 93 16.17 -7.85 22.83
CA GLY A 93 16.62 -9.24 22.99
C GLY A 93 16.06 -10.19 21.94
N GLU A 94 16.64 -11.39 21.87
CA GLU A 94 16.26 -12.45 20.93
C GLU A 94 14.83 -13.01 21.13
N GLU A 95 14.20 -12.71 22.28
CA GLU A 95 12.87 -13.20 22.62
C GLU A 95 11.74 -12.46 21.89
N ARG A 96 12.07 -11.36 21.20
CA ARG A 96 11.10 -10.65 20.37
C ARG A 96 10.82 -11.46 19.10
N GLU A 97 9.54 -11.68 18.80
CA GLU A 97 9.18 -12.56 17.68
C GLU A 97 9.55 -12.01 16.28
N ARG A 98 9.53 -10.68 16.06
CA ARG A 98 9.63 -10.08 14.70
C ARG A 98 10.26 -8.68 14.75
N ASP A 99 11.55 -8.55 14.43
CA ASP A 99 12.23 -7.24 14.42
C ASP A 99 12.08 -6.45 13.13
N ILE A 100 12.07 -7.15 12.01
CA ILE A 100 11.99 -6.57 10.68
C ILE A 100 10.96 -7.29 9.83
N LYS A 101 10.33 -6.54 8.93
CA LYS A 101 9.50 -7.05 7.86
C LYS A 101 10.30 -6.99 6.55
N ILE A 102 10.32 -8.10 5.83
CA ILE A 102 11.01 -8.22 4.55
C ILE A 102 9.97 -8.48 3.46
N ASN A 103 9.83 -7.54 2.52
CA ASN A 103 8.97 -7.67 1.35
C ASN A 103 9.83 -7.87 0.11
N ILE A 104 9.45 -8.82 -0.75
CA ILE A 104 10.27 -9.20 -1.90
C ILE A 104 9.42 -9.18 -3.17
N VAL A 105 9.90 -8.47 -4.17
CA VAL A 105 9.37 -8.51 -5.54
C VAL A 105 10.35 -9.31 -6.39
N CYS A 106 9.93 -10.50 -6.85
CA CYS A 106 10.77 -11.39 -7.65
C CYS A 106 9.92 -12.25 -8.61
N PRO A 107 10.20 -12.21 -9.92
CA PRO A 107 11.14 -11.32 -10.60
C PRO A 107 10.64 -9.86 -10.61
N ALA A 108 11.55 -8.91 -10.41
CA ALA A 108 11.28 -7.48 -10.53
C ALA A 108 11.47 -7.04 -11.99
N THR A 109 10.51 -6.25 -12.50
CA THR A 109 10.58 -5.62 -13.82
C THR A 109 11.09 -4.19 -13.67
N GLU A 110 11.48 -3.54 -14.77
CA GLU A 110 11.90 -2.13 -14.74
C GLU A 110 10.83 -1.23 -14.11
N VAL A 111 9.55 -1.48 -14.37
CA VAL A 111 8.43 -0.73 -13.75
C VAL A 111 8.42 -0.89 -12.23
N HIS A 112 8.79 -2.05 -11.70
CA HIS A 112 8.94 -2.23 -10.26
C HIS A 112 10.14 -1.44 -9.73
N ILE A 113 11.28 -1.46 -10.44
CA ILE A 113 12.50 -0.76 -10.05
C ILE A 113 12.22 0.75 -9.98
N CYS A 114 11.64 1.33 -11.03
CA CYS A 114 11.25 2.74 -11.04
C CYS A 114 10.37 3.07 -9.85
N LYS A 115 9.28 2.30 -9.63
CA LYS A 115 8.33 2.52 -8.53
C LYS A 115 8.99 2.55 -7.15
N TYR A 116 9.95 1.67 -6.90
CA TYR A 116 10.61 1.54 -5.60
C TYR A 116 11.86 2.43 -5.46
N THR A 117 12.35 3.00 -6.56
CA THR A 117 13.45 3.96 -6.54
C THR A 117 12.97 5.29 -6.01
N ARG A 118 13.81 5.96 -5.21
CA ARG A 118 13.54 7.32 -4.73
C ARG A 118 13.43 8.27 -5.93
N GLN A 119 12.34 9.02 -5.98
CA GLN A 119 12.01 9.91 -7.10
C GLN A 119 11.72 11.32 -6.59
N ASN A 120 11.94 12.31 -7.45
CA ASN A 120 11.40 13.65 -7.21
C ASN A 120 9.92 13.65 -7.57
N ILE A 121 9.08 14.10 -6.65
CA ILE A 121 7.63 14.18 -6.87
C ILE A 121 7.27 15.57 -7.38
N VAL A 122 6.53 15.63 -8.48
CA VAL A 122 5.89 16.85 -8.98
C VAL A 122 4.37 16.74 -8.85
N MET A 123 3.71 17.86 -8.57
CA MET A 123 2.25 17.91 -8.55
C MET A 123 1.71 18.24 -9.93
N VAL A 124 0.84 17.40 -10.48
CA VAL A 124 0.17 17.62 -11.76
C VAL A 124 -1.31 17.88 -11.58
N ARG A 125 -1.92 18.61 -12.52
CA ARG A 125 -3.36 18.92 -12.54
C ARG A 125 -3.99 18.31 -13.79
N GLU A 126 -4.66 17.18 -13.62
CA GLU A 126 -5.28 16.46 -14.73
C GLU A 126 -6.70 16.97 -14.99
N THR A 127 -6.88 17.68 -16.11
CA THR A 127 -8.19 18.06 -16.62
C THR A 127 -8.90 16.87 -17.29
N PRO A 128 -10.23 16.94 -17.54
CA PRO A 128 -10.94 15.93 -18.33
C PRO A 128 -10.31 15.65 -19.70
N ASP A 129 -9.81 16.69 -20.38
CA ASP A 129 -9.17 16.55 -21.69
C ASP A 129 -7.82 15.82 -21.58
N LEU A 130 -7.02 16.12 -20.56
CA LEU A 130 -5.77 15.40 -20.27
C LEU A 130 -6.04 13.95 -19.86
N TYR A 131 -7.11 13.70 -19.10
CA TYR A 131 -7.54 12.33 -18.81
C TYR A 131 -7.85 11.58 -20.10
N GLY A 132 -8.67 12.16 -20.99
CA GLY A 132 -9.07 11.53 -22.23
C GLY A 132 -7.92 11.28 -23.21
N SER A 133 -6.98 12.22 -23.31
CA SER A 133 -5.89 12.19 -24.29
C SER A 133 -4.61 11.50 -23.83
N ILE A 134 -4.32 11.50 -22.52
CA ILE A 134 -3.05 10.98 -21.97
C ILE A 134 -3.31 9.79 -21.04
N VAL A 135 -4.08 10.02 -19.97
CA VAL A 135 -4.16 9.06 -18.85
C VAL A 135 -5.00 7.84 -19.20
N LYS A 136 -6.14 8.02 -19.87
CA LYS A 136 -7.02 6.92 -20.29
C LYS A 136 -6.33 6.00 -21.30
N PRO A 137 -5.61 6.49 -22.34
CA PRO A 137 -4.76 5.64 -23.18
C PRO A 137 -3.70 4.87 -22.39
N TYR A 138 -2.99 5.54 -21.47
CA TYR A 138 -2.01 4.89 -20.59
C TYR A 138 -2.62 3.73 -19.78
N ILE A 139 -3.79 3.96 -19.16
CA ILE A 139 -4.51 2.92 -18.41
C ILE A 139 -4.92 1.75 -19.31
N THR A 140 -5.40 2.05 -20.52
CA THR A 140 -5.93 1.05 -21.45
C THR A 140 -4.84 0.22 -22.11
N ALA A 141 -3.60 0.74 -22.16
CA ALA A 141 -2.43 0.03 -22.67
C ALA A 141 -1.92 -1.07 -21.72
N PHE A 142 -2.35 -1.11 -20.45
CA PHE A 142 -1.91 -2.16 -19.53
C PHE A 142 -2.46 -3.54 -19.94
N PRO A 143 -1.61 -4.57 -19.98
CA PRO A 143 -2.09 -5.93 -20.15
C PRO A 143 -2.85 -6.37 -18.89
N LYS A 144 -3.89 -7.20 -19.07
CA LYS A 144 -4.71 -7.75 -17.97
C LYS A 144 -3.87 -8.46 -16.90
N SER A 145 -2.71 -9.02 -17.27
CA SER A 145 -1.79 -9.68 -16.35
C SER A 145 -1.28 -8.77 -15.22
N ARG A 146 -1.31 -7.43 -15.39
CA ARG A 146 -0.89 -6.46 -14.36
C ARG A 146 -1.72 -6.52 -13.08
N THR A 147 -2.97 -6.95 -13.17
CA THR A 147 -3.89 -7.12 -12.04
C THR A 147 -4.22 -8.58 -11.77
N GLN A 148 -3.43 -9.52 -12.32
CA GLN A 148 -3.71 -10.96 -12.18
C GLN A 148 -3.77 -11.42 -10.72
N TRP A 149 -2.97 -10.82 -9.84
CA TRP A 149 -3.01 -11.16 -8.42
C TRP A 149 -4.36 -10.77 -7.78
N VAL A 150 -4.98 -9.66 -8.20
CA VAL A 150 -6.33 -9.27 -7.77
C VAL A 150 -7.35 -10.30 -8.27
N GLU A 151 -7.28 -10.65 -9.56
CA GLU A 151 -8.17 -11.65 -10.15
C GLU A 151 -8.07 -13.01 -9.44
N ASN A 152 -6.87 -13.45 -9.08
CA ASN A 152 -6.68 -14.70 -8.35
C ASN A 152 -7.38 -14.67 -6.98
N ILE A 153 -7.43 -13.53 -6.29
CA ILE A 153 -8.16 -13.39 -5.02
C ILE A 153 -9.67 -13.42 -5.28
N LEU A 154 -10.15 -12.64 -6.25
CA LEU A 154 -11.58 -12.54 -6.58
C LEU A 154 -12.18 -13.86 -7.11
N LEU A 155 -11.38 -14.67 -7.82
CA LEU A 155 -11.78 -15.97 -8.37
C LEU A 155 -11.61 -17.14 -7.40
N GLY A 156 -11.16 -16.90 -6.17
CA GLY A 156 -11.01 -17.97 -5.20
C GLY A 156 -9.69 -18.76 -5.27
N LEU A 157 -8.71 -18.30 -6.07
CA LEU A 157 -7.48 -19.03 -6.38
C LEU A 157 -6.32 -18.76 -5.40
N SER A 158 -6.36 -17.64 -4.66
CA SER A 158 -5.32 -17.27 -3.70
C SER A 158 -5.86 -16.49 -2.51
N GLU A 159 -5.18 -16.58 -1.36
CA GLU A 159 -5.41 -15.78 -0.15
C GLU A 159 -6.82 -15.91 0.47
N GLN A 160 -7.52 -17.00 0.17
CA GLN A 160 -8.89 -17.23 0.63
C GLN A 160 -9.01 -17.36 2.16
N ASP A 161 -7.96 -17.88 2.79
CA ASP A 161 -7.82 -17.99 4.25
C ASP A 161 -7.70 -16.63 4.95
N LYS A 162 -7.36 -15.56 4.22
CA LYS A 162 -7.19 -14.21 4.76
C LYS A 162 -8.44 -13.34 4.59
N ILE A 163 -9.45 -13.80 3.86
CA ILE A 163 -10.66 -13.03 3.61
C ILE A 163 -11.43 -12.83 4.91
N LEU A 164 -11.68 -11.56 5.25
CA LEU A 164 -12.42 -11.15 6.45
C LEU A 164 -13.90 -10.93 6.14
N PHE A 165 -14.20 -10.55 4.90
CA PHE A 165 -15.56 -10.37 4.40
C PHE A 165 -15.60 -10.67 2.91
N SER A 166 -16.68 -11.30 2.45
CA SER A 166 -16.92 -11.60 1.05
C SER A 166 -18.40 -11.41 0.72
N SER A 167 -18.67 -10.76 -0.41
CA SER A 167 -20.00 -10.56 -0.97
C SER A 167 -19.94 -10.71 -2.49
N PRO A 168 -21.10 -10.76 -3.18
CA PRO A 168 -21.14 -10.70 -4.64
C PRO A 168 -20.50 -9.43 -5.22
N ASP A 169 -20.36 -8.35 -4.42
CA ASP A 169 -19.94 -7.04 -4.88
C ASP A 169 -18.47 -6.70 -4.55
N PHE A 170 -17.92 -7.20 -3.45
CA PHE A 170 -16.54 -6.96 -3.01
C PHE A 170 -16.06 -7.94 -1.93
N VAL A 171 -14.75 -7.96 -1.71
CA VAL A 171 -14.08 -8.69 -0.62
C VAL A 171 -13.22 -7.74 0.23
N ILE A 172 -13.05 -8.03 1.53
CA ILE A 172 -12.13 -7.33 2.42
C ILE A 172 -11.10 -8.31 2.96
N LEU A 173 -9.82 -7.90 2.93
CA LEU A 173 -8.70 -8.68 3.44
C LEU A 173 -7.56 -7.76 3.93
N PRO A 174 -6.64 -8.28 4.77
CA PRO A 174 -5.45 -7.54 5.17
C PRO A 174 -4.56 -7.13 3.98
N ASP A 175 -4.11 -5.88 3.97
CA ASP A 175 -3.12 -5.40 3.00
C ASP A 175 -1.73 -5.91 3.37
N MET A 176 -0.90 -6.20 2.36
CA MET A 176 0.48 -6.66 2.57
C MET A 176 1.33 -5.70 3.41
N LYS A 177 0.92 -4.44 3.60
CA LYS A 177 1.63 -3.46 4.45
C LYS A 177 1.47 -3.74 5.94
N TRP A 178 0.38 -4.35 6.40
CA TRP A 178 0.15 -4.62 7.82
C TRP A 178 0.91 -5.87 8.31
N ASP A 179 1.29 -5.91 9.59
CA ASP A 179 2.00 -7.03 10.22
C ASP A 179 1.06 -8.10 10.82
N LEU A 180 -0.26 -7.86 10.71
CA LEU A 180 -1.35 -8.66 11.27
C LEU A 180 -1.39 -8.72 12.81
N LYS A 181 -0.64 -7.84 13.48
CA LYS A 181 -0.51 -7.83 14.94
C LYS A 181 -0.79 -6.46 15.52
N THR A 182 -0.08 -5.45 15.04
CA THR A 182 -0.08 -4.13 15.65
C THR A 182 -1.32 -3.36 15.19
N ILE A 183 -2.35 -3.33 16.03
CA ILE A 183 -3.67 -2.76 15.69
C ILE A 183 -3.60 -1.27 15.34
N SER A 184 -2.70 -0.51 15.96
CA SER A 184 -2.47 0.91 15.62
C SER A 184 -1.93 1.12 14.20
N SER A 185 -1.42 0.06 13.56
CA SER A 185 -0.98 0.03 12.17
C SER A 185 -1.88 -0.81 11.26
N LEU A 186 -3.10 -1.15 11.73
CA LEU A 186 -4.05 -1.96 10.98
C LEU A 186 -4.29 -1.36 9.60
N TYR A 187 -4.14 -2.21 8.59
CA TYR A 187 -4.31 -1.84 7.20
C TYR A 187 -5.00 -2.99 6.46
N LEU A 188 -6.24 -2.75 6.04
CA LEU A 188 -7.02 -3.63 5.19
C LEU A 188 -7.26 -2.97 3.82
N VAL A 189 -7.71 -3.79 2.87
CA VAL A 189 -8.14 -3.32 1.55
C VAL A 189 -9.46 -3.98 1.20
N ALA A 190 -10.39 -3.22 0.62
CA ALA A 190 -11.57 -3.74 -0.05
C ALA A 190 -11.32 -3.79 -1.56
N LEU A 191 -11.53 -4.96 -2.18
CA LEU A 191 -11.40 -5.18 -3.62
C LEU A 191 -12.78 -5.44 -4.22
N VAL A 192 -13.20 -4.64 -5.20
CA VAL A 192 -14.53 -4.79 -5.81
C VAL A 192 -14.55 -5.92 -6.84
N GLN A 193 -15.71 -6.55 -7.02
CA GLN A 193 -15.93 -7.61 -8.00
C GLN A 193 -16.15 -7.06 -9.41
N ASP A 194 -16.53 -5.80 -9.57
CA ASP A 194 -16.70 -5.20 -10.90
C ASP A 194 -15.35 -4.84 -11.53
N ARG A 195 -14.99 -5.50 -12.64
CA ARG A 195 -13.76 -5.26 -13.41
C ARG A 195 -13.83 -3.99 -14.26
N GLY A 196 -15.02 -3.40 -14.43
CA GLY A 196 -15.25 -2.17 -15.16
C GLY A 196 -14.76 -0.93 -14.42
N ILE A 197 -14.65 -0.98 -13.09
CA ILE A 197 -14.23 0.14 -12.26
C ILE A 197 -12.71 0.07 -12.07
N ARG A 198 -11.95 0.91 -12.80
CA ARG A 198 -10.49 0.90 -12.78
C ARG A 198 -9.90 1.92 -11.82
N SER A 199 -10.58 3.05 -11.62
CA SER A 199 -10.13 4.12 -10.72
C SER A 199 -11.28 5.03 -10.28
N LEU A 200 -10.92 6.09 -9.53
CA LEU A 200 -11.83 7.18 -9.15
C LEU A 200 -12.61 7.78 -10.35
N ARG A 201 -12.00 7.83 -11.54
CA ARG A 201 -12.62 8.34 -12.78
C ARG A 201 -13.82 7.53 -13.26
N ASP A 202 -13.97 6.27 -12.83
CA ASP A 202 -15.06 5.39 -13.24
C ASP A 202 -16.24 5.39 -12.25
N LEU A 203 -16.10 6.07 -11.11
CA LEU A 203 -17.20 6.18 -10.15
C LEU A 203 -18.32 7.09 -10.65
N ARG A 204 -19.56 6.68 -10.37
CA ARG A 204 -20.82 7.25 -10.86
C ARG A 204 -21.85 7.15 -9.75
N LYS A 205 -22.95 7.90 -9.84
CA LYS A 205 -24.05 7.84 -8.86
C LYS A 205 -24.55 6.42 -8.58
N GLN A 206 -24.62 5.56 -9.59
CA GLN A 206 -25.04 4.15 -9.44
C GLN A 206 -24.12 3.32 -8.52
N HIS A 207 -22.88 3.76 -8.27
CA HIS A 207 -21.92 3.06 -7.42
C HIS A 207 -22.05 3.45 -5.93
N ILE A 208 -22.90 4.43 -5.57
CA ILE A 208 -23.09 4.86 -4.17
C ILE A 208 -23.45 3.69 -3.24
N PRO A 209 -24.37 2.76 -3.59
CA PRO A 209 -24.69 1.62 -2.73
C PRO A 209 -23.47 0.75 -2.41
N LEU A 210 -22.63 0.47 -3.41
CA LEU A 210 -21.38 -0.28 -3.26
C LEU A 210 -20.43 0.42 -2.28
N LEU A 211 -20.21 1.73 -2.46
CA LEU A 211 -19.30 2.51 -1.61
C LEU A 211 -19.79 2.58 -0.15
N LYS A 212 -21.11 2.75 0.05
CA LYS A 212 -21.72 2.72 1.39
C LYS A 212 -21.62 1.34 2.03
N ALA A 213 -21.78 0.27 1.26
CA ALA A 213 -21.62 -1.10 1.74
C ALA A 213 -20.17 -1.40 2.15
N ILE A 214 -19.18 -0.96 1.36
CA ILE A 214 -17.76 -1.07 1.74
C ILE A 214 -17.49 -0.35 3.07
N ARG A 215 -18.07 0.85 3.25
CA ARG A 215 -17.95 1.59 4.51
C ARG A 215 -18.54 0.83 5.68
N SER A 216 -19.81 0.41 5.59
CA SER A 216 -20.49 -0.26 6.71
C SER A 216 -19.85 -1.60 7.04
N GLU A 217 -19.49 -2.40 6.04
CA GLU A 217 -18.86 -3.71 6.26
C GLU A 217 -17.41 -3.57 6.73
N GLY A 218 -16.69 -2.54 6.27
CA GLY A 218 -15.36 -2.22 6.78
C GLY A 218 -15.38 -1.89 8.26
N GLU A 219 -16.32 -1.04 8.70
CA GLU A 219 -16.51 -0.71 10.12
C GLU A 219 -16.91 -1.94 10.94
N ARG A 220 -17.87 -2.74 10.43
CA ARG A 220 -18.33 -3.96 11.11
C ARG A 220 -17.19 -4.97 11.28
N VAL A 221 -16.40 -5.21 10.24
CA VAL A 221 -15.26 -6.15 10.27
C VAL A 221 -14.26 -5.73 11.34
N VAL A 222 -13.92 -4.43 11.44
CA VAL A 222 -12.93 -4.00 12.42
C VAL A 222 -13.45 -4.00 13.85
N GLU A 223 -14.74 -3.73 14.05
CA GLU A 223 -15.42 -3.86 15.33
C GLU A 223 -15.44 -5.32 15.80
N GLU A 224 -15.86 -6.26 14.96
CA GLU A 224 -15.97 -7.68 15.30
C GLU A 224 -14.62 -8.36 15.55
N LYS A 225 -13.59 -8.03 14.75
CA LYS A 225 -12.29 -8.71 14.81
C LYS A 225 -11.34 -8.10 15.84
N TRP A 226 -11.42 -6.79 16.08
CA TRP A 226 -10.44 -6.07 16.90
C TRP A 226 -11.06 -5.08 17.89
N ALA A 227 -12.38 -5.12 18.10
CA ALA A 227 -13.11 -4.24 19.02
C ALA A 227 -12.84 -2.74 18.78
N LEU A 228 -12.57 -2.37 17.52
CA LEU A 228 -12.38 -0.98 17.14
C LEU A 228 -13.73 -0.28 17.05
N GLY A 229 -13.90 0.81 17.81
CA GLY A 229 -15.14 1.57 17.84
C GLY A 229 -15.40 2.38 16.55
N LYS A 230 -16.58 3.00 16.49
CA LYS A 230 -16.96 3.89 15.39
C LYS A 230 -15.93 5.02 15.20
N GLY A 231 -15.58 5.30 13.95
CA GLY A 231 -14.58 6.32 13.60
C GLY A 231 -13.13 5.91 13.85
N ALA A 232 -12.86 4.66 14.26
CA ALA A 232 -11.50 4.16 14.47
C ALA A 232 -10.73 3.88 13.17
N VAL A 233 -11.39 3.96 12.01
CA VAL A 233 -10.76 3.74 10.71
C VAL A 233 -10.95 4.92 9.76
N ARG A 234 -9.92 5.18 8.98
CA ARG A 234 -9.90 6.10 7.85
C ARG A 234 -10.03 5.28 6.57
N MET A 235 -11.05 5.57 5.77
CA MET A 235 -11.28 4.93 4.49
C MET A 235 -11.00 5.87 3.32
N TYR A 236 -10.19 5.44 2.36
CA TYR A 236 -9.79 6.30 1.25
C TYR A 236 -9.45 5.53 -0.03
N ILE A 237 -9.52 6.24 -1.15
CA ILE A 237 -9.23 5.77 -2.50
C ILE A 237 -7.98 6.52 -2.99
N HIS A 238 -7.06 5.80 -3.63
CA HIS A 238 -5.91 6.44 -4.27
C HIS A 238 -6.25 7.00 -5.66
N TYR A 239 -5.67 8.16 -5.98
CA TYR A 239 -5.56 8.65 -7.35
C TYR A 239 -4.22 9.37 -7.56
N GLN A 240 -3.34 8.90 -8.46
CA GLN A 240 -3.42 7.66 -9.25
C GLN A 240 -3.28 6.40 -8.37
N PRO A 241 -4.00 5.30 -8.66
CA PRO A 241 -3.83 4.05 -7.93
C PRO A 241 -2.55 3.32 -8.34
N SER A 242 -2.02 2.47 -7.45
CA SER A 242 -0.86 1.63 -7.75
C SER A 242 -1.14 0.53 -8.79
N TYR A 243 -2.41 0.19 -9.00
CA TYR A 243 -2.92 -0.76 -9.97
C TYR A 243 -4.36 -0.38 -10.32
N TYR A 244 -4.76 -0.56 -11.58
CA TYR A 244 -6.04 -0.09 -12.11
C TYR A 244 -7.15 -1.14 -11.98
N HIS A 245 -7.45 -1.48 -10.73
CA HIS A 245 -8.63 -2.21 -10.30
C HIS A 245 -9.13 -1.52 -9.04
N PHE A 246 -10.38 -1.07 -9.01
CA PHE A 246 -10.85 -0.21 -7.94
C PHE A 246 -10.76 -0.89 -6.57
N HIS A 247 -10.26 -0.14 -5.59
CA HIS A 247 -10.06 -0.62 -4.24
C HIS A 247 -10.15 0.53 -3.24
N VAL A 248 -10.54 0.21 -2.02
CA VAL A 248 -10.63 1.14 -0.89
C VAL A 248 -9.66 0.69 0.19
N HIS A 249 -8.81 1.59 0.65
CA HIS A 249 -7.97 1.36 1.81
C HIS A 249 -8.77 1.60 3.09
N ILE A 250 -8.68 0.69 4.05
CA ILE A 250 -9.33 0.79 5.36
C ILE A 250 -8.20 0.71 6.40
N VAL A 251 -7.87 1.84 7.01
CA VAL A 251 -6.65 1.98 7.81
C VAL A 251 -7.01 2.51 9.19
N ASN A 252 -6.31 2.06 10.25
CA ASN A 252 -6.50 2.63 11.59
C ASN A 252 -6.34 4.17 11.53
N ALA A 253 -7.27 4.90 12.15
CA ALA A 253 -7.26 6.36 12.15
C ALA A 253 -5.99 6.95 12.79
N ASN A 254 -5.39 6.23 13.73
CA ASN A 254 -4.16 6.61 14.44
C ASN A 254 -2.88 6.32 13.65
N GLN A 255 -2.96 5.57 12.54
CA GLN A 255 -1.82 5.41 11.64
C GLN A 255 -1.62 6.71 10.87
N VAL A 256 -0.43 7.29 10.98
CA VAL A 256 -0.07 8.60 10.39
C VAL A 256 1.25 8.52 9.62
N GLY A 257 1.52 9.51 8.78
CA GLY A 257 2.82 9.68 8.12
C GLY A 257 3.04 8.86 6.83
N MET A 258 2.05 8.10 6.36
CA MET A 258 2.18 7.37 5.10
C MET A 258 1.95 8.28 3.90
N VAL A 259 2.87 8.25 2.92
CA VAL A 259 2.75 9.02 1.67
C VAL A 259 1.45 8.72 0.92
N GLY A 260 0.97 7.47 0.95
CA GLY A 260 -0.31 7.08 0.34
C GLY A 260 -1.53 7.80 0.94
N MET A 261 -1.42 8.32 2.16
CA MET A 261 -2.49 9.04 2.85
C MET A 261 -2.41 10.56 2.66
N ALA A 262 -1.39 11.06 1.95
CA ALA A 262 -1.21 12.48 1.73
C ALA A 262 -2.30 13.07 0.83
N VAL A 263 -2.60 14.36 1.04
CA VAL A 263 -3.39 15.15 0.08
C VAL A 263 -2.68 15.16 -1.28
N GLY A 264 -3.45 15.03 -2.36
CA GLY A 264 -2.89 14.80 -3.69
C GLY A 264 -2.50 13.34 -3.96
N GLN A 265 -3.00 12.41 -3.14
CA GLN A 265 -2.94 10.97 -3.40
C GLN A 265 -4.21 10.29 -2.88
N ALA A 266 -4.60 10.56 -1.63
CA ALA A 266 -5.78 9.97 -1.00
C ALA A 266 -7.04 10.85 -1.15
N HIS A 267 -8.16 10.19 -1.47
CA HIS A 267 -9.50 10.75 -1.47
C HIS A 267 -10.36 10.01 -0.45
N LEU A 268 -10.83 10.70 0.60
CA LEU A 268 -11.68 10.09 1.62
C LEU A 268 -12.96 9.50 0.98
N LEU A 269 -13.30 8.27 1.37
CA LEU A 269 -14.45 7.55 0.84
C LEU A 269 -15.75 8.34 1.02
N ASP A 270 -15.96 8.92 2.20
CA ASP A 270 -17.16 9.71 2.49
C ASP A 270 -17.27 10.96 1.63
N ASN A 271 -16.15 11.65 1.38
CA ASN A 271 -16.14 12.81 0.49
C ASN A 271 -16.47 12.40 -0.95
N VAL A 272 -15.96 11.24 -1.41
CA VAL A 272 -16.30 10.69 -2.72
C VAL A 272 -17.78 10.36 -2.81
N ILE A 273 -18.36 9.72 -1.78
CA ILE A 273 -19.79 9.44 -1.71
C ILE A 273 -20.60 10.73 -1.77
N SER A 274 -20.28 11.74 -0.94
CA SER A 274 -21.00 13.01 -0.93
C SER A 274 -20.91 13.76 -2.26
N LEU A 275 -19.77 13.70 -2.96
CA LEU A 275 -19.62 14.27 -4.30
C LEU A 275 -20.53 13.58 -5.32
N LEU A 276 -20.69 12.27 -5.24
CA LEU A 276 -21.60 11.52 -6.11
C LEU A 276 -23.08 11.77 -5.76
N GLU A 277 -23.41 12.01 -4.48
CA GLU A 277 -24.79 12.28 -4.05
C GLU A 277 -25.33 13.60 -4.59
N ILE A 278 -24.46 14.61 -4.74
CA ILE A 278 -24.82 15.91 -5.34
C ILE A 278 -24.71 15.93 -6.87
N GLU A 279 -24.34 14.80 -7.49
CA GLU A 279 -24.28 14.65 -8.94
C GLU A 279 -25.67 14.85 -9.57
N SER A 280 -25.71 15.67 -10.62
CA SER A 280 -26.93 15.92 -11.40
C SER A 280 -27.35 14.67 -12.17
N GLU A 281 -28.64 14.33 -12.11
CA GLU A 281 -29.23 13.20 -12.85
C GLU A 281 -29.04 13.32 -14.38
N ASN A 282 -29.00 14.54 -14.91
CA ASN A 282 -28.97 14.82 -16.35
C ASN A 282 -27.65 15.46 -16.81
N GLY A 283 -26.61 15.44 -15.96
CA GLY A 283 -25.31 16.04 -16.25
C GLY A 283 -24.22 15.02 -16.53
N PRO A 284 -23.05 15.44 -17.04
CA PRO A 284 -21.90 14.57 -17.13
C PRO A 284 -21.42 14.23 -15.71
N ALA A 285 -20.90 13.01 -15.53
CA ALA A 285 -20.55 12.52 -14.21
C ALA A 285 -19.45 13.37 -13.55
N THR A 286 -19.52 13.51 -12.24
CA THR A 286 -18.66 14.39 -11.43
C THR A 286 -17.19 14.07 -11.67
N PHE A 287 -16.81 12.81 -11.54
CA PHE A 287 -15.43 12.37 -11.74
C PHE A 287 -14.96 12.38 -13.20
N GLU A 288 -15.85 12.50 -14.18
CA GLU A 288 -15.44 12.77 -15.56
C GLU A 288 -15.03 14.23 -15.77
N ARG A 289 -15.53 15.15 -14.93
CA ARG A 289 -15.41 16.61 -15.16
C ARG A 289 -14.41 17.31 -14.26
N ILE A 290 -14.21 16.81 -13.04
CA ILE A 290 -13.32 17.51 -12.11
C ILE A 290 -11.86 17.42 -12.55
N VAL A 291 -11.09 18.43 -12.15
CA VAL A 291 -9.63 18.38 -12.22
C VAL A 291 -9.13 17.57 -11.04
N LEU A 292 -8.36 16.52 -11.29
CA LEU A 292 -7.72 15.73 -10.25
C LEU A 292 -6.25 16.15 -10.13
N THR A 293 -5.85 16.55 -8.93
CA THR A 293 -4.46 16.97 -8.65
C THR A 293 -3.77 15.87 -7.87
N TYR A 294 -2.62 15.42 -8.37
CA TYR A 294 -1.88 14.32 -7.73
C TYR A 294 -0.37 14.41 -7.94
N GLY A 295 0.37 13.73 -7.07
CA GLY A 295 1.82 13.62 -7.16
C GLY A 295 2.25 12.58 -8.19
N LEU A 296 3.24 12.91 -9.03
CA LEU A 296 3.92 11.98 -9.92
C LEU A 296 5.42 12.01 -9.64
N GLY A 297 6.01 10.82 -9.49
CA GLY A 297 7.47 10.69 -9.51
C GLY A 297 8.03 10.84 -10.93
N ASP A 298 9.25 11.33 -11.03
CA ASP A 298 9.99 11.55 -12.28
C ASP A 298 10.24 10.29 -13.13
N GLN A 299 10.01 9.09 -12.58
CA GLN A 299 10.08 7.81 -13.30
C GLN A 299 8.70 7.16 -13.49
N HIS A 300 7.62 7.87 -13.19
CA HIS A 300 6.27 7.38 -13.43
C HIS A 300 5.94 7.40 -14.93
N GLY A 301 5.25 6.36 -15.44
CA GLY A 301 4.93 6.26 -16.87
C GLY A 301 3.99 7.35 -17.43
N LEU A 302 3.43 8.19 -16.56
CA LEU A 302 2.65 9.38 -16.95
C LEU A 302 3.47 10.68 -16.91
N PHE A 303 4.65 10.66 -16.29
CA PHE A 303 5.39 11.88 -15.93
C PHE A 303 5.71 12.75 -17.14
N GLU A 304 6.39 12.19 -18.15
CA GLU A 304 6.83 12.96 -19.32
C GLU A 304 5.64 13.57 -20.07
N ALA A 305 4.59 12.78 -20.35
CA ALA A 305 3.42 13.26 -21.08
C ALA A 305 2.64 14.33 -20.31
N MET A 306 2.47 14.15 -18.99
CA MET A 306 1.78 15.13 -18.15
C MET A 306 2.60 16.41 -17.96
N GLN A 307 3.92 16.31 -17.86
CA GLN A 307 4.82 17.45 -17.76
C GLN A 307 4.83 18.26 -19.06
N ALA A 308 4.92 17.60 -20.21
CA ALA A 308 4.87 18.25 -21.52
C ALA A 308 3.55 18.98 -21.77
N ALA A 309 2.43 18.42 -21.29
CA ALA A 309 1.11 19.05 -21.40
C ALA A 309 0.86 20.18 -20.38
N SER A 310 1.73 20.31 -19.36
CA SER A 310 1.64 21.35 -18.34
C SER A 310 2.62 22.53 -18.57
N ALA A 311 3.46 22.42 -19.59
CA ALA A 311 4.41 23.45 -20.03
C ALA A 311 3.77 24.39 -21.04
#